data_AF-A0A973G9E9-F1
#
_entry.id   AF-A0A973G9E9-F1
#
_cell.length_a   1.000
_cell.length_b   1.000
_cell.length_c   1.000
_cell.angle_alpha   90.00
_cell.angle_beta   90.00
_cell.angle_gamma   90.00
#
_symmetry.space_group_name_H-M   'P 1'
#
loop_
_entity.id
_entity.type
_entity.pdbx_description
1 polymer ?
#
loop_
_entity_poly.entity_id
_entity_poly.type
_entity_poly.pdbx_seq_one_letter_code
_entity_poly.pdbx_strand_id
1 'polypeptide(L)'
;MSVVVVVCALLLAAGLVLALVRAERGPTMLDRTVALDTITVIIVCAGALEAAWTRRVDTVPILAVLSLVGFVGSVTIARFASVEPEGEGRILTREEVAAMEVERLAAEDADLSATDDEHHGGPAQGEVTR
;
A
#
# COMPACT_ATOMS: atom_id res chain seq x y z
N MET A 1 3.07 31.89 31.41
CA MET A 1 2.92 31.41 30.02
C MET A 1 4.19 30.77 29.47
N SER A 2 5.39 31.26 29.79
CA SER A 2 6.66 30.74 29.23
C SER A 2 6.91 29.26 29.51
N VAL A 3 6.63 28.82 30.75
CA VAL A 3 6.80 27.41 31.12
C VAL A 3 5.93 26.49 30.26
N VAL A 4 4.67 26.87 30.01
CA VAL A 4 3.75 26.08 29.17
C VAL A 4 4.29 25.96 27.75
N VAL A 5 4.76 27.07 27.17
CA VAL A 5 5.33 27.06 25.82
C VAL A 5 6.59 26.19 25.72
N VAL A 6 7.48 26.26 26.72
CA VAL A 6 8.67 25.41 26.75
C VAL A 6 8.27 23.92 26.85
N VAL A 7 7.31 23.57 27.70
CA VAL A 7 6.83 22.19 27.83
C VAL A 7 6.21 21.70 26.52
N CYS A 8 5.32 22.49 25.89
CA CYS A 8 4.74 22.14 24.60
C CYS A 8 5.80 21.99 23.51
N ALA A 9 6.79 22.89 23.45
CA ALA A 9 7.88 22.82 22.47
C ALA A 9 8.73 21.56 22.66
N LEU A 10 9.03 21.17 23.91
CA LEU A 10 9.75 19.93 24.20
C LEU A 10 8.95 18.67 23.80
N LEU A 11 7.64 18.66 24.07
CA LEU A 11 6.76 17.56 23.66
C LEU A 11 6.66 17.44 22.14
N LEU A 12 6.54 18.56 21.43
CA LEU A 12 6.54 18.59 19.97
C LEU A 12 7.89 18.13 19.39
N ALA A 13 9.01 18.55 19.97
CA ALA A 13 10.34 18.10 19.56
C ALA A 13 10.51 16.59 19.78
N ALA A 14 10.08 16.07 20.92
CA ALA A 14 10.09 14.63 21.19
C ALA A 14 9.21 13.86 20.19
N GLY A 15 7.99 14.35 19.94
CA GLY A 15 7.08 13.81 18.94
C GLY A 15 7.69 13.81 17.53
N LEU A 16 8.41 14.88 17.16
CA LEU A 16 9.07 15.00 15.86
C LEU A 16 10.15 13.94 15.69
N VAL A 17 10.98 13.73 16.71
CA VAL A 17 12.01 12.69 16.70
C VAL A 17 11.38 11.31 16.56
N LEU A 18 10.31 11.02 17.31
CA LEU A 18 9.59 9.74 17.22
C LEU A 18 8.97 9.52 15.83
N ALA A 19 8.36 10.56 15.25
CA ALA A 19 7.76 10.50 13.92
C ALA A 19 8.83 10.30 12.83
N LEU A 20 9.98 10.97 12.94
CA LEU A 20 11.12 10.74 12.04
C LEU A 20 11.65 9.30 12.13
N VAL A 21 11.81 8.78 13.35
CA VAL A 21 12.21 7.39 13.56
C VAL A 21 11.22 6.42 12.92
N ARG A 22 9.91 6.68 13.03
CA ARG A 22 8.87 5.89 12.38
C ARG A 22 8.91 6.00 10.86
N ALA A 23 9.14 7.19 10.32
CA ALA A 23 9.23 7.42 8.88
C ALA A 23 10.40 6.66 8.25
N GLU A 24 11.54 6.55 8.94
CA GLU A 24 12.71 5.81 8.43
C GLU A 24 12.59 4.29 8.64
N ARG A 25 12.15 3.85 9.83
CA ARG A 25 12.10 2.42 10.20
C ARG A 25 10.77 1.75 9.91
N GLY A 26 9.81 2.47 9.34
CA GLY A 26 8.48 1.96 9.05
C GLY A 26 8.53 0.75 8.11
N PRO A 27 7.85 -0.37 8.45
CA PRO A 27 7.88 -1.59 7.66
C PRO A 27 7.06 -1.47 6.37
N THR A 28 5.96 -0.72 6.39
CA THR A 28 5.05 -0.56 5.25
C THR A 28 5.11 0.86 4.68
N MET A 29 4.80 1.01 3.39
CA MET A 29 4.69 2.32 2.73
C MET A 29 3.61 3.19 3.38
N LEU A 30 2.50 2.58 3.80
CA LEU A 30 1.43 3.24 4.54
C LEU A 30 1.95 3.83 5.85
N ASP A 31 2.76 3.08 6.59
CA ASP A 31 3.28 3.56 7.86
C ASP A 31 4.22 4.76 7.72
N ARG A 32 5.12 4.71 6.74
CA ARG A 32 6.02 5.83 6.43
C ARG A 32 5.23 7.07 6.05
N THR A 33 4.14 6.90 5.29
CA THR A 33 3.26 7.99 4.88
C THR A 33 2.55 8.62 6.08
N VAL A 34 2.00 7.81 6.98
CA VAL A 34 1.34 8.29 8.21
C VAL A 34 2.34 9.03 9.11
N ALA A 35 3.59 8.55 9.17
CA ALA A 35 4.64 9.25 9.91
C ALA A 35 4.95 10.64 9.31
N LEU A 36 5.01 10.76 7.98
CA LEU A 36 5.19 12.04 7.28
C LEU A 36 4.02 13.01 7.51
N ASP A 37 2.78 12.51 7.53
CA ASP A 37 1.61 13.32 7.87
C ASP A 37 1.69 13.82 9.33
N THR A 38 2.10 12.94 10.24
CA THR A 38 2.33 13.30 11.66
C THR A 38 3.39 14.40 11.80
N ILE A 39 4.47 14.37 11.02
CA ILE A 39 5.48 15.44 10.98
C ILE A 39 4.84 16.77 10.55
N THR A 40 3.99 16.73 9.54
CA THR A 40 3.26 17.92 9.06
C THR A 40 2.36 18.49 10.16
N VAL A 41 1.62 17.63 10.87
CA VAL A 41 0.79 18.03 12.03
C VAL A 41 1.64 18.67 13.13
N ILE A 42 2.82 18.12 13.43
CA ILE A 42 3.73 18.69 14.44
C ILE A 42 4.21 20.08 14.03
N ILE A 43 4.52 20.30 12.75
CA ILE A 43 4.88 21.62 12.22
C ILE A 43 3.71 22.60 12.37
N VAL A 44 2.49 22.16 12.07
CA VAL A 44 1.27 22.96 12.27
C VAL A 44 1.09 23.33 13.74
N CYS A 45 1.25 22.38 14.67
CA CYS A 45 1.17 22.62 16.10
C CYS A 45 2.26 23.57 16.60
N ALA A 46 3.49 23.47 16.07
CA ALA A 46 4.57 24.38 16.41
C ALA A 46 4.27 25.82 15.97
N GLY A 47 3.72 25.99 14.76
CA GLY A 47 3.25 27.30 14.30
C GLY A 47 2.07 27.83 15.12
N ALA A 48 1.14 26.97 15.53
CA ALA A 48 0.02 27.36 16.39
C ALA A 48 0.51 27.81 17.78
N LEU A 49 1.54 27.14 18.32
CA LEU A 49 2.18 27.52 19.57
C LEU A 49 2.88 28.87 19.46
N GLU A 50 3.54 29.15 18.33
CA GLU A 50 4.14 30.45 18.03
C GLU A 50 3.07 31.55 17.97
N ALA A 51 1.99 31.33 17.22
CA ALA A 51 0.88 32.27 17.11
C ALA A 51 0.23 32.58 18.47
N ALA A 52 0.05 31.55 19.30
CA ALA A 52 -0.47 31.70 20.66
C ALA A 52 0.50 32.47 21.57
N TRP A 53 1.80 32.31 21.39
CA TRP A 53 2.83 33.01 22.15
C TRP A 53 2.94 34.49 21.75
N THR A 54 2.95 34.79 20.45
CA THR A 54 3.10 36.15 19.92
C THR A 54 1.79 36.92 19.87
N ARG A 55 0.64 36.25 20.12
CA ARG A 55 -0.72 36.78 20.02
C ARG A 55 -1.04 37.38 18.65
N ARG A 56 -0.41 36.84 17.60
CA ARG A 56 -0.67 37.19 16.21
C ARG A 56 -1.31 36.01 15.51
N VAL A 57 -2.32 36.28 14.70
CA VAL A 57 -3.09 35.26 13.98
C VAL A 57 -2.78 35.22 12.48
N ASP A 58 -1.79 36.00 12.04
CA ASP A 58 -1.40 36.12 10.64
C ASP A 58 -0.93 34.78 10.04
N THR A 59 -0.38 33.90 10.88
CA THR A 59 0.06 32.55 10.53
C THR A 59 -1.10 31.54 10.46
N VAL A 60 -2.24 31.78 11.11
CA VAL A 60 -3.35 30.80 11.23
C VAL A 60 -3.89 30.34 9.87
N PRO A 61 -4.09 31.20 8.85
CA PRO A 61 -4.52 30.75 7.53
C PRO A 61 -3.52 29.77 6.87
N ILE A 62 -2.21 30.00 7.06
CA ILE A 62 -1.16 29.12 6.53
C ILE A 62 -1.23 27.75 7.20
N LEU A 63 -1.43 27.73 8.52
CA LEU A 63 -1.61 26.50 9.30
C LEU A 63 -2.83 25.69 8.83
N ALA A 64 -3.94 26.38 8.52
CA ALA A 64 -5.15 25.74 8.00
C ALA A 64 -4.89 25.06 6.65
N VAL A 65 -4.21 25.75 5.72
CA VAL A 65 -3.85 25.17 4.41
C VAL A 65 -2.90 23.99 4.58
N LEU A 66 -1.87 24.11 5.41
CA LEU A 66 -0.93 23.02 5.68
C LEU A 66 -1.63 21.78 6.26
N SER A 67 -2.57 21.97 7.19
CA SER A 67 -3.37 20.87 7.75
C SER A 67 -4.21 20.16 6.70
N LEU A 68 -4.81 20.91 5.75
CA LEU A 68 -5.58 20.32 4.67
C LEU A 68 -4.68 19.56 3.69
N VAL A 69 -3.51 20.12 3.34
CA VAL A 69 -2.56 19.48 2.42
C VAL A 69 -2.01 18.17 3.00
N GLY A 70 -1.60 18.15 4.27
CA GLY A 70 -1.11 16.94 4.94
C GLY A 70 -2.18 15.84 4.96
N PHE A 71 -3.38 16.19 5.42
CA PHE A 71 -4.52 15.26 5.49
C PHE A 71 -4.89 14.69 4.12
N VAL A 72 -5.07 15.54 3.11
CA VAL A 72 -5.44 15.10 1.75
C VAL A 72 -4.34 14.23 1.14
N GLY A 73 -3.06 14.58 1.33
CA GLY A 73 -1.94 13.77 0.86
C GLY A 73 -1.94 12.36 1.47
N SER A 74 -2.09 12.28 2.80
CA SER A 74 -2.17 11.02 3.54
C SER A 74 -3.34 10.14 3.08
N VAL A 75 -4.56 10.71 2.98
CA VAL A 75 -5.76 9.99 2.51
C VAL A 75 -5.61 9.52 1.07
N THR A 76 -4.99 10.33 0.20
CA THR A 76 -4.77 9.97 -1.20
C THR A 76 -3.85 8.76 -1.30
N ILE A 77 -2.72 8.79 -0.59
CA ILE A 77 -1.79 7.66 -0.56
C ILE A 77 -2.47 6.43 0.08
N ALA A 78 -3.21 6.59 1.17
CA ALA A 78 -3.90 5.47 1.80
C ALA A 78 -4.94 4.81 0.88
N ARG A 79 -5.61 5.59 0.04
CA ARG A 79 -6.56 5.08 -0.95
C ARG A 79 -5.89 4.30 -2.08
N PHE A 80 -4.71 4.73 -2.50
CA PHE A 80 -4.01 4.20 -3.68
C PHE A 80 -2.82 3.30 -3.35
N ALA A 81 -2.48 3.12 -2.08
CA ALA A 81 -1.44 2.19 -1.64
C ALA A 81 -1.93 0.76 -1.90
N SER A 82 -1.56 0.19 -3.05
CA SER A 82 -1.66 -1.25 -3.29
C SER A 82 -0.70 -1.97 -2.35
N VAL A 83 -1.21 -2.99 -1.66
CA VAL A 83 -0.36 -3.93 -0.92
C VAL A 83 0.37 -4.74 -1.97
N GLU A 84 1.63 -4.39 -2.24
CA GLU A 84 2.52 -5.31 -2.93
C GLU A 84 2.66 -6.54 -2.00
N PRO A 85 2.31 -7.76 -2.45
CA PRO A 85 2.51 -8.94 -1.62
C PRO A 85 3.98 -9.01 -1.24
N GLU A 86 4.28 -9.14 0.06
CA GLU A 86 5.63 -9.47 0.50
C GLU A 86 5.94 -10.89 0.01
N GLY A 87 6.52 -10.98 -1.19
CA GLY A 87 6.73 -12.25 -1.89
C GLY A 87 7.03 -12.12 -3.38
N GLU A 88 6.64 -11.03 -4.05
CA GLU A 88 6.83 -10.86 -5.51
C GLU A 88 8.32 -10.78 -5.94
N GLY A 89 9.25 -10.66 -5.00
CA GLY A 89 10.69 -10.74 -5.23
C GLY A 89 11.24 -12.16 -5.36
N ARG A 90 10.43 -13.21 -5.15
CA ARG A 90 10.88 -14.58 -5.40
C ARG A 90 10.86 -14.85 -6.89
N ILE A 91 11.98 -14.57 -7.54
CA ILE A 91 12.29 -15.11 -8.87
C ILE A 91 12.12 -16.63 -8.77
N LEU A 92 11.13 -17.18 -9.45
CA LEU A 92 10.97 -18.62 -9.53
C LEU A 92 12.26 -19.21 -10.11
N THR A 93 12.90 -20.14 -9.41
CA THR A 93 14.11 -20.77 -9.93
C THR A 93 13.76 -21.57 -11.20
N ARG A 94 14.69 -21.71 -12.14
CA ARG A 94 14.44 -22.43 -13.41
C ARG A 94 13.87 -23.83 -13.20
N GLU A 95 14.24 -24.48 -12.10
CA GLU A 95 13.73 -25.80 -11.72
C GLU A 95 12.26 -25.78 -11.31
N GLU A 96 11.81 -24.77 -10.56
CA GLU A 96 10.42 -24.63 -10.14
C GLU A 96 9.48 -24.32 -11.32
N VAL A 97 9.97 -23.58 -12.34
CA VAL A 97 9.20 -23.34 -13.59
C VAL A 97 9.06 -24.63 -14.40
N ALA A 98 10.16 -25.37 -14.55
CA ALA A 98 10.18 -26.63 -15.30
C ALA A 98 9.26 -27.69 -14.66
N ALA A 99 9.21 -27.76 -13.31
CA ALA A 99 8.32 -28.66 -12.60
C ALA A 99 6.84 -28.34 -12.88
N MET A 100 6.46 -27.06 -12.88
CA MET A 100 5.11 -26.62 -13.23
C MET A 100 4.75 -26.89 -14.70
N GLU A 101 5.69 -26.76 -15.63
CA GLU A 101 5.47 -27.09 -17.04
C GLU A 101 5.21 -28.58 -17.24
N VAL A 102 5.95 -29.45 -16.57
CA VAL A 102 5.72 -30.91 -16.63
C VAL A 102 4.33 -31.26 -16.08
N GLU A 103 3.92 -30.64 -14.98
CA GLU A 103 2.59 -30.85 -14.40
C GLU A 103 1.49 -30.33 -15.32
N ARG A 104 1.69 -29.17 -15.96
CA ARG A 104 0.75 -28.60 -16.93
C ARG A 104 0.63 -29.47 -18.19
N LEU A 105 1.74 -29.97 -18.71
CA LEU A 105 1.75 -30.89 -19.85
C LEU A 105 1.04 -32.21 -19.50
N ALA A 106 1.24 -32.73 -18.30
CA ALA A 106 0.54 -33.93 -17.83
C ALA A 106 -0.98 -33.72 -17.70
N ALA A 107 -1.40 -32.52 -17.27
CA ALA A 107 -2.82 -32.15 -17.22
C ALA A 107 -3.41 -31.97 -18.63
N GLU A 108 -2.65 -31.35 -19.55
CA GLU A 108 -3.06 -31.16 -20.94
C GLU A 108 -3.19 -32.49 -21.69
N ASP A 109 -2.23 -33.41 -21.50
CA ASP A 109 -2.31 -34.78 -22.05
C ASP A 109 -3.50 -35.55 -21.48
N ALA A 110 -3.81 -35.38 -20.19
CA ALA A 110 -4.97 -36.01 -19.57
C ALA A 110 -6.29 -35.48 -20.17
N ASP A 111 -6.43 -34.17 -20.36
CA ASP A 111 -7.60 -33.57 -20.99
C ASP A 111 -7.75 -34.01 -22.46
N LEU A 112 -6.66 -34.08 -23.23
CA LEU A 112 -6.67 -34.56 -24.61
C LEU A 112 -7.10 -36.02 -24.71
N SER A 113 -6.60 -36.88 -23.81
CA SER A 113 -7.00 -38.30 -23.76
C SER A 113 -8.49 -38.47 -23.44
N ALA A 114 -9.05 -37.61 -22.58
CA ALA A 114 -10.46 -37.62 -22.27
C ALA A 114 -11.32 -37.19 -23.48
N THR A 115 -10.85 -36.23 -24.29
CA THR A 115 -11.57 -35.80 -25.50
C THR A 115 -11.51 -36.81 -26.65
N ASP A 116 -10.43 -37.58 -26.78
CA ASP A 116 -10.31 -38.63 -27.81
C ASP A 116 -11.22 -39.84 -27.52
N ASP A 117 -11.42 -40.18 -26.23
CA ASP A 117 -12.36 -41.22 -25.81
C ASP A 117 -13.83 -40.84 -26.10
N GLU A 118 -14.17 -39.54 -26.16
CA GLU A 118 -15.50 -39.08 -26.57
C GLU A 118 -15.73 -39.17 -28.10
N HIS A 119 -14.67 -39.29 -28.93
CA HIS A 119 -14.81 -39.23 -30.40
C HIS A 119 -14.91 -40.61 -31.10
N HIS A 120 -14.86 -41.72 -30.37
CA HIS A 120 -14.99 -43.06 -30.96
C HIS A 120 -16.32 -43.74 -30.61
N GLY A 121 -17.27 -43.68 -31.56
CA GLY A 121 -18.23 -44.78 -31.74
C GLY A 121 -19.72 -44.45 -31.74
N GLY A 122 -20.16 -43.40 -32.44
CA GLY A 122 -21.53 -43.37 -32.96
C GLY A 122 -21.59 -44.11 -34.30
N PRO A 123 -22.28 -45.26 -34.45
CA PRO A 123 -22.44 -45.86 -35.77
C PRO A 123 -23.25 -44.89 -36.64
N ALA A 124 -22.70 -44.54 -37.81
CA ALA A 124 -23.41 -43.77 -38.81
C ALA A 124 -24.62 -44.57 -39.33
N GLN A 125 -25.80 -44.37 -38.73
CA GLN A 125 -27.08 -44.83 -39.25
C GLN A 125 -27.47 -43.94 -40.43
N GLY A 126 -26.87 -44.22 -41.59
CA GLY A 126 -27.36 -43.73 -42.88
C GLY A 126 -28.24 -44.80 -43.52
N GLU A 127 -29.55 -44.75 -43.27
CA GLU A 127 -30.52 -45.52 -44.05
C GLU A 127 -30.44 -45.09 -45.52
N VAL A 128 -29.98 -45.99 -46.39
CA VAL A 128 -30.11 -45.86 -47.84
C VAL A 128 -31.37 -46.60 -48.26
N THR A 129 -32.51 -45.91 -48.19
CA THR A 129 -33.76 -46.40 -48.81
C THR A 129 -33.93 -45.82 -50.21
N ARG A 130 -34.15 -46.76 -51.12
CA ARG A 130 -34.28 -46.69 -52.58
C ARG A 130 -35.55 -45.99 -53.06
#